data_AF-W6YWQ8-F1
#
_entry.id   AF-W6YWQ8-F1
#
_cell.length_a   1.000
_cell.length_b   1.000
_cell.length_c   1.000
_cell.angle_alpha   90.00
_cell.angle_beta   90.00
_cell.angle_gamma   90.00
#
_symmetry.space_group_name_H-M   'P 1'
#
loop_
_entity.id
_entity.type
_entity.pdbx_description
1 polymer ?
#
loop_
_entity_poly.entity_id
_entity_poly.type
_entity_poly.pdbx_seq_one_letter_code
_entity_poly.pdbx_strand_id
1 'polypeptide(L)'
;MLRALYSYAGGFRQEIAPALCFNGAFCSSELDPKNSMYSDTRVDNSVNRQYAWLQCNDLISGYIVGAPQNETSLVSRLTTAEFFLKQCALFFPDGPNGETFGAKRAQTAHTLNEYTGGWWPKNATRIIYSSGGRDVWREMGVAAQRRPGGPMQSIPDQDVVVHVIESGFHHSELMTRTAEMHLEVRKVRDLEVEQICSWAQQWPGYR
;
A
#
# COMPACT_ATOMS: atom_id res chain seq x y z
N MET A 1 -4.25 -2.10 24.26
CA MET A 1 -3.35 -2.29 23.09
C MET A 1 -1.96 -2.76 23.51
N LEU A 2 -1.23 -2.05 24.39
CA LEU A 2 0.12 -2.46 24.85
C LEU A 2 0.21 -3.90 25.39
N ARG A 3 -0.74 -4.34 26.22
CA ARG A 3 -0.72 -5.71 26.79
C ARG A 3 -0.79 -6.80 25.72
N ALA A 4 -1.56 -6.60 24.65
CA ALA A 4 -1.64 -7.55 23.53
C ALA A 4 -0.32 -7.59 22.74
N LEU A 5 0.34 -6.45 22.55
CA LEU A 5 1.66 -6.39 21.89
C LEU A 5 2.74 -7.08 22.73
N TYR A 6 2.73 -6.90 24.06
CA TYR A 6 3.65 -7.62 24.94
C TYR A 6 3.41 -9.12 24.95
N SER A 7 2.14 -9.55 24.99
CA SER A 7 1.78 -10.97 24.89
C SER A 7 2.18 -11.54 23.52
N TYR A 8 1.97 -10.81 22.43
CA TYR A 8 2.42 -11.21 21.10
C TYR A 8 3.94 -11.32 21.02
N ALA A 9 4.69 -10.33 21.53
CA ALA A 9 6.15 -10.38 21.52
C ALA A 9 6.70 -11.52 22.40
N GLY A 10 6.06 -11.80 23.53
CA GLY A 10 6.38 -12.94 24.38
C GLY A 10 6.14 -14.27 23.65
N GLY A 11 4.94 -14.45 23.07
CA GLY A 11 4.58 -15.64 22.30
C GLY A 11 5.45 -15.81 21.05
N PHE A 12 5.77 -14.73 20.34
CA PHE A 12 6.68 -14.79 19.18
C PHE A 12 8.04 -15.35 19.59
N ARG A 13 8.63 -14.89 20.70
CA ARG A 13 9.93 -15.39 21.18
C ARG A 13 9.90 -16.84 21.62
N GLN A 14 8.79 -17.29 22.22
CA GLN A 14 8.67 -18.64 22.77
C GLN A 14 8.32 -19.66 21.69
N GLU A 15 7.42 -19.31 20.76
CA GLU A 15 6.81 -20.27 19.84
C GLU A 15 7.29 -20.11 18.40
N ILE A 16 7.43 -18.86 17.93
CA ILE A 16 7.67 -18.59 16.50
C ILE A 16 9.17 -18.49 16.20
N ALA A 17 9.92 -17.74 17.01
CA ALA A 17 11.35 -17.53 16.79
C ALA A 17 12.15 -18.85 16.77
N PRO A 18 11.90 -19.84 17.65
CA PRO A 18 12.58 -21.14 17.58
C PRO A 18 12.22 -21.95 16.32
N ALA A 19 10.99 -21.79 15.79
CA ALA A 19 10.60 -22.43 14.53
C ALA A 19 11.26 -21.74 13.32
N LEU A 20 11.51 -20.44 13.40
CA LEU A 20 12.21 -19.66 12.37
C LEU A 20 13.74 -19.78 12.43
N CYS A 21 14.29 -20.22 13.57
CA CYS A 21 15.73 -20.32 13.80
C CYS A 21 16.15 -21.75 14.15
N PHE A 22 16.87 -22.39 13.22
CA PHE A 22 17.40 -23.73 13.41
C PHE A 22 18.49 -23.74 14.51
N ASN A 23 18.64 -24.87 15.18
CA ASN A 23 19.62 -25.08 16.27
C ASN A 23 21.01 -24.55 15.89
N GLY A 24 21.49 -23.54 16.62
CA GLY A 24 22.81 -22.94 16.41
C GLY A 24 22.83 -21.49 15.89
N ALA A 25 21.75 -20.73 16.05
CA ALA A 25 21.62 -19.32 15.66
C ALA A 25 21.47 -19.04 14.15
N PHE A 26 21.20 -20.07 13.33
CA PHE A 26 20.90 -19.89 11.91
C PHE A 26 19.39 -19.69 11.72
N CYS A 27 18.97 -18.44 11.60
CA CYS A 27 17.59 -18.08 11.29
C CYS A 27 17.34 -18.15 9.78
N SER A 28 16.12 -18.53 9.41
CA SER A 28 15.62 -18.36 8.04
C SER A 28 15.85 -16.91 7.63
N SER A 29 16.70 -16.72 6.61
CA SER A 29 16.94 -15.42 6.03
C SER A 29 15.96 -15.24 4.89
N GLU A 30 15.15 -14.19 4.95
CA GLU A 30 14.35 -13.79 3.81
C GLU A 30 15.24 -13.46 2.61
N LEU A 31 16.51 -13.12 2.78
CA LEU A 31 17.45 -12.87 1.68
C LEU A 31 18.28 -14.10 1.28
N ASP A 32 17.92 -15.30 1.73
CA ASP A 32 18.58 -16.53 1.26
C ASP A 32 18.15 -16.82 -0.20
N PRO A 33 19.07 -16.80 -1.19
CA PRO A 33 18.74 -17.13 -2.57
C PRO A 33 18.27 -18.58 -2.76
N LYS A 34 18.51 -19.47 -1.78
CA LYS A 34 18.02 -20.85 -1.80
C LYS A 34 16.58 -20.98 -1.30
N ASN A 35 15.97 -19.91 -0.79
CA ASN A 35 14.58 -19.94 -0.37
C ASN A 35 13.68 -20.21 -1.58
N SER A 36 12.88 -21.27 -1.51
CA SER A 36 12.06 -21.75 -2.62
C SER A 36 11.01 -20.73 -3.08
N MET A 37 10.65 -19.75 -2.23
CA MET A 37 9.75 -18.66 -2.60
C MET A 37 10.22 -17.89 -3.83
N TYR A 38 11.53 -17.77 -4.04
CA TYR A 38 12.11 -17.02 -5.16
C TYR A 38 12.06 -17.79 -6.48
N SER A 39 11.99 -19.11 -6.41
CA SER A 39 11.93 -20.02 -7.56
C SER A 39 10.53 -20.52 -7.90
N ASP A 40 9.52 -20.29 -7.05
CA ASP A 40 8.15 -20.74 -7.31
C ASP A 40 7.47 -19.85 -8.37
N THR A 41 7.32 -20.39 -9.58
CA THR A 41 6.72 -19.70 -10.73
C THR A 41 5.27 -20.10 -10.99
N ARG A 42 4.63 -20.86 -10.10
CA ARG A 42 3.22 -21.23 -10.26
C ARG A 42 2.33 -19.99 -10.17
N VAL A 43 1.21 -20.00 -10.90
CA VAL A 43 0.26 -18.89 -10.86
C VAL A 43 -0.37 -18.74 -9.47
N ASP A 44 -0.61 -19.85 -8.77
CA ASP A 44 -1.19 -19.90 -7.43
C ASP A 44 -0.13 -20.03 -6.31
N ASN A 45 1.10 -19.55 -6.55
CA ASN A 45 2.15 -19.54 -5.54
C ASN A 45 1.69 -18.78 -4.28
N SER A 46 2.09 -19.28 -3.11
CA SER A 46 1.67 -18.72 -1.82
C SER A 46 2.27 -17.34 -1.50
N VAL A 47 3.27 -16.90 -2.27
CA VAL A 47 4.01 -15.65 -2.03
C VAL A 47 3.56 -14.51 -2.94
N ASN A 48 2.49 -14.72 -3.73
CA ASN A 48 1.91 -13.74 -4.63
C ASN A 48 2.97 -13.06 -5.51
N ARG A 49 3.78 -13.86 -6.20
CA ARG A 49 4.86 -13.42 -7.09
C ARG A 49 4.43 -12.33 -8.08
N GLN A 50 3.19 -12.39 -8.56
CA GLN A 50 2.60 -11.39 -9.45
C GLN A 50 2.49 -10.02 -8.78
N TYR A 51 2.08 -9.97 -7.51
CA TYR A 51 2.07 -8.73 -6.76
C TYR A 51 3.49 -8.24 -6.43
N ALA A 52 4.41 -9.16 -6.11
CA ALA A 52 5.83 -8.82 -5.97
C ALA A 52 6.39 -8.17 -7.25
N TRP A 53 5.97 -8.64 -8.44
CA TRP A 53 6.35 -7.99 -9.71
C TRP A 53 5.89 -6.54 -9.77
N LEU A 54 4.65 -6.25 -9.39
CA LEU A 54 4.11 -4.89 -9.38
C LEU A 54 4.87 -3.98 -8.40
N GLN A 55 5.23 -4.51 -7.23
CA GLN A 55 6.02 -3.77 -6.24
C GLN A 55 7.46 -3.51 -6.71
N CYS A 56 8.07 -4.46 -7.43
CA CYS A 56 9.43 -4.35 -7.96
C CYS A 56 9.53 -3.51 -9.24
N ASN A 57 8.41 -3.22 -9.90
CA ASN A 57 8.35 -2.35 -11.09
C ASN A 57 7.67 -1.01 -10.80
N ASP A 58 7.50 -0.68 -9.52
CA ASP A 58 7.05 0.63 -9.06
C ASP A 58 5.63 1.05 -9.47
N LEU A 59 4.80 0.08 -9.83
CA LEU A 59 3.36 0.35 -9.96
C LEU A 59 2.70 0.51 -8.59
N ILE A 60 3.30 -0.10 -7.55
CA ILE A 60 2.71 -0.21 -6.20
C ILE A 60 3.81 -0.22 -5.11
N SER A 61 4.90 0.56 -5.23
CA SER A 61 6.02 0.54 -4.26
C SER A 61 5.69 1.11 -2.85
N GLY A 62 4.54 0.74 -2.28
CA GLY A 62 4.14 0.96 -0.89
C GLY A 62 4.71 -0.12 0.03
N TYR A 63 6.01 -0.10 0.27
CA TYR A 63 6.64 -1.00 1.24
C TYR A 63 6.27 -0.60 2.67
N ILE A 64 5.86 -1.59 3.47
CA ILE A 64 5.64 -1.40 4.90
C ILE A 64 7.01 -1.47 5.60
N VAL A 65 7.53 -0.31 5.98
CA VAL A 65 8.86 -0.17 6.58
C VAL A 65 8.79 0.30 8.04
N GLY A 66 9.90 0.15 8.76
CA GLY A 66 10.02 0.70 10.11
C GLY A 66 9.90 2.23 10.12
N ALA A 67 9.28 2.76 11.17
CA ALA A 67 9.14 4.20 11.38
C ALA A 67 10.51 4.87 11.64
N PRO A 68 10.64 6.19 11.42
CA PRO A 68 11.84 6.96 11.75
C PRO A 68 12.34 6.74 13.19
N GLN A 69 13.64 7.00 13.44
CA GLN A 69 14.28 6.71 14.74
C GLN A 69 13.63 7.41 15.94
N ASN A 70 13.05 8.59 15.72
CA ASN A 70 12.37 9.40 16.73
C ASN A 70 10.88 9.07 16.89
N GLU A 71 10.38 8.02 16.24
CA GLU A 71 8.98 7.61 16.32
C GLU A 71 8.81 6.23 16.95
N THR A 72 7.62 5.93 17.47
CA THR A 72 7.31 4.56 17.87
C THR A 72 7.12 3.73 16.60
N SER A 73 7.90 2.65 16.45
CA SER A 73 7.76 1.74 15.31
C SER A 73 7.15 0.42 15.76
N LEU A 74 6.07 0.00 15.07
CA LEU A 74 5.54 -1.35 15.19
C LEU A 74 6.32 -2.33 14.30
N VAL A 75 6.73 -1.87 13.12
CA VAL A 75 7.51 -2.64 12.14
C VAL A 75 8.99 -2.56 12.49
N SER A 76 9.75 -3.62 12.22
CA SER A 76 11.20 -3.60 12.43
C SER A 76 11.86 -2.50 11.60
N ARG A 77 12.79 -1.76 12.19
CA ARG A 77 13.61 -0.77 11.45
C ARG A 77 14.62 -1.41 10.51
N LEU A 78 14.80 -2.72 10.57
CA LEU A 78 15.58 -3.49 9.60
C LEU A 78 14.81 -3.71 8.30
N THR A 79 13.48 -3.60 8.33
CA THR A 79 12.63 -3.64 7.14
C THR A 79 12.66 -2.27 6.47
N THR A 80 13.50 -2.13 5.45
CA THR A 80 13.69 -0.90 4.67
C THR A 80 13.26 -1.10 3.22
N ALA A 81 13.11 -0.01 2.46
CA ALA A 81 12.89 -0.12 1.01
C ALA A 81 14.05 -0.88 0.33
N GLU A 82 15.30 -0.66 0.76
CA GLU A 82 16.47 -1.38 0.24
C GLU A 82 16.40 -2.89 0.52
N PHE A 83 15.89 -3.30 1.69
CA PHE A 83 15.66 -4.71 2.00
C PHE A 83 14.70 -5.35 0.99
N PHE A 84 13.59 -4.70 0.66
CA PHE A 84 12.67 -5.21 -0.36
C PHE A 84 13.25 -5.18 -1.77
N LEU A 85 14.08 -4.18 -2.12
CA LEU A 85 14.78 -4.17 -3.41
C LEU A 85 15.76 -5.34 -3.55
N LYS A 86 16.39 -5.78 -2.46
CA LYS A 86 17.20 -7.02 -2.46
C LYS A 86 16.33 -8.24 -2.74
N GLN A 87 15.13 -8.33 -2.17
CA GLN A 87 14.18 -9.40 -2.50
C GLN A 87 13.75 -9.35 -3.98
N CYS A 88 13.56 -8.15 -4.55
CA CYS A 88 13.23 -8.01 -5.98
C CYS A 88 14.28 -8.65 -6.89
N ALA A 89 15.58 -8.51 -6.56
CA ALA A 89 16.66 -9.14 -7.32
C ALA A 89 16.67 -10.68 -7.18
N LEU A 90 16.15 -11.22 -6.08
CA LEU A 90 16.00 -12.66 -5.87
C LEU A 90 14.77 -13.20 -6.61
N PHE A 91 13.64 -12.50 -6.55
CA PHE A 91 12.45 -12.85 -7.30
C PHE A 91 12.69 -12.75 -8.81
N PHE A 92 13.30 -11.67 -9.27
CA PHE A 92 13.41 -11.33 -10.68
C PHE A 92 14.88 -11.09 -11.06
N PRO A 93 15.70 -12.16 -11.13
CA PRO A 93 17.09 -12.06 -11.55
C PRO A 93 17.19 -11.56 -12.99
N ASP A 94 18.36 -11.02 -13.35
CA ASP A 94 18.59 -10.53 -14.71
C ASP A 94 18.50 -11.67 -15.72
N GLY A 95 17.85 -11.37 -16.85
CA GLY A 95 17.76 -12.28 -17.99
C GLY A 95 19.01 -12.21 -18.89
N PRO A 96 19.17 -13.19 -19.80
CA PRO A 96 20.35 -13.29 -20.66
C PRO A 96 20.49 -12.14 -21.67
N ASN A 97 19.43 -11.38 -21.93
CA ASN A 97 19.42 -10.28 -22.89
C ASN A 97 19.28 -8.91 -22.21
N GLY A 98 19.57 -8.82 -20.91
CA GLY A 98 19.48 -7.59 -20.14
C GLY A 98 18.09 -7.29 -19.58
N GLU A 99 17.19 -8.28 -19.55
CA GLU A 99 15.91 -8.18 -18.86
C GLU A 99 16.12 -7.95 -17.37
N THR A 100 15.35 -7.05 -16.76
CA THR A 100 15.42 -6.79 -15.31
C THR A 100 14.16 -6.07 -14.81
N PHE A 101 13.95 -6.04 -13.50
CA PHE A 101 12.82 -5.35 -12.86
C PHE A 101 12.95 -3.82 -12.91
N GLY A 102 11.82 -3.12 -12.88
CA GLY A 102 11.73 -1.67 -13.08
C GLY A 102 12.52 -0.85 -12.07
N ALA A 103 12.52 -1.22 -10.80
CA ALA A 103 13.27 -0.49 -9.77
C ALA A 103 14.79 -0.52 -9.99
N LYS A 104 15.34 -1.56 -10.64
CA LYS A 104 16.75 -1.56 -11.07
C LYS A 104 17.01 -0.55 -12.20
N ARG A 105 15.99 -0.17 -12.96
CA ARG A 105 16.00 0.82 -14.05
C ARG A 105 15.44 2.18 -13.62
N ALA A 106 15.54 2.52 -12.33
CA ALA A 106 15.05 3.78 -11.77
C ALA A 106 13.53 4.04 -11.93
N GLN A 107 12.72 3.00 -12.19
CA GLN A 107 11.28 3.08 -11.97
C GLN A 107 11.05 2.89 -10.48
N THR A 108 10.94 3.98 -9.72
CA THR A 108 10.88 4.00 -8.25
C THR A 108 9.78 4.96 -7.79
N ALA A 109 9.31 4.81 -6.55
CA ALA A 109 8.16 5.59 -6.08
C ALA A 109 8.37 7.11 -6.26
N HIS A 110 9.63 7.55 -6.25
CA HIS A 110 10.02 8.90 -6.63
C HIS A 110 9.62 9.23 -8.08
N THR A 111 10.06 8.46 -9.07
CA THR A 111 9.72 8.59 -10.49
C THR A 111 8.20 8.53 -10.73
N LEU A 112 7.48 7.62 -10.06
CA LEU A 112 6.01 7.58 -10.14
C LEU A 112 5.38 8.86 -9.57
N ASN A 113 5.88 9.35 -8.44
CA ASN A 113 5.42 10.61 -7.84
C ASN A 113 5.76 11.83 -8.72
N GLU A 114 6.89 11.83 -9.42
CA GLU A 114 7.22 12.88 -10.39
C GLU A 114 6.23 12.89 -11.55
N TYR A 115 5.87 11.71 -12.06
CA TYR A 115 4.90 11.56 -13.15
C TYR A 115 3.47 11.93 -12.73
N THR A 116 3.01 11.45 -11.57
CA THR A 116 1.62 11.63 -11.10
C THR A 116 1.40 12.92 -10.30
N GLY A 117 2.46 13.55 -9.81
CA GLY A 117 2.40 14.58 -8.76
C GLY A 117 2.32 14.00 -7.34
N GLY A 118 2.22 12.68 -7.18
CA GLY A 118 2.14 12.00 -5.89
C GLY A 118 1.02 12.57 -5.02
N TRP A 119 1.37 13.07 -3.84
CA TRP A 119 0.45 13.72 -2.91
C TRP A 119 -0.02 15.12 -3.33
N TRP A 120 0.48 15.66 -4.44
CA TRP A 120 0.04 16.91 -5.05
C TRP A 120 -0.27 16.64 -6.52
N PRO A 121 -1.39 15.96 -6.81
CA PRO A 121 -1.74 15.59 -8.17
C PRO A 121 -1.73 16.83 -9.07
N LYS A 122 -0.98 16.76 -10.17
CA LYS A 122 -0.86 17.84 -11.16
C LYS A 122 -1.68 17.46 -12.39
N ASN A 123 -2.38 18.43 -12.98
CA ASN A 123 -3.20 18.22 -14.18
C ASN A 123 -4.25 17.10 -14.03
N ALA A 124 -4.78 16.93 -12.82
CA ALA A 124 -5.72 15.88 -12.51
C ALA A 124 -7.10 16.51 -12.30
N THR A 125 -8.11 16.02 -13.02
CA THR A 125 -9.50 16.49 -12.88
C THR A 125 -10.45 15.33 -12.76
N ARG A 126 -11.61 15.55 -12.12
CA ARG A 126 -12.65 14.54 -11.93
C ARG A 126 -12.15 13.31 -11.17
N ILE A 127 -11.57 13.55 -10.00
CA ILE A 127 -11.05 12.49 -9.13
C ILE A 127 -11.76 12.54 -7.79
N ILE A 128 -12.21 11.36 -7.34
CA ILE A 128 -12.69 11.14 -5.98
C ILE A 128 -11.61 10.34 -5.24
N TYR A 129 -11.08 10.92 -4.17
CA TYR A 129 -10.26 10.20 -3.21
C TYR A 129 -11.10 9.88 -1.97
N SER A 130 -11.39 8.61 -1.74
CA SER A 130 -12.07 8.15 -0.53
C SER A 130 -11.11 7.37 0.36
N SER A 131 -11.21 7.54 1.67
CA SER A 131 -10.38 6.80 2.62
C SER A 131 -11.12 6.56 3.93
N GLY A 132 -10.95 5.36 4.48
CA GLY A 132 -11.36 5.07 5.85
C GLY A 132 -10.43 5.75 6.85
N GLY A 133 -10.98 6.37 7.89
CA GLY A 133 -10.22 6.97 9.00
C GLY A 133 -9.45 5.94 9.82
N ARG A 134 -9.84 4.66 9.75
CA ARG A 134 -9.20 3.52 10.41
C ARG A 134 -8.43 2.63 9.42
N ASP A 135 -8.35 3.03 8.16
CA ASP A 135 -7.59 2.30 7.15
C ASP A 135 -6.09 2.61 7.30
N VAL A 136 -5.28 1.57 7.53
CA VAL A 136 -3.82 1.70 7.60
C VAL A 136 -3.23 2.22 6.28
N TRP A 137 -3.93 1.99 5.16
CA TRP A 137 -3.49 2.45 3.84
C TRP A 137 -3.78 3.93 3.58
N ARG A 138 -4.61 4.60 4.40
CA ARG A 138 -4.86 6.05 4.29
C ARG A 138 -3.56 6.85 4.29
N GLU A 139 -2.60 6.43 5.11
CA GLU A 139 -1.32 7.13 5.27
C GLU A 139 -0.38 7.02 4.05
N MET A 140 -0.73 6.21 3.03
CA MET A 140 -0.03 6.21 1.74
C MET A 140 -0.64 7.18 0.72
N GLY A 141 -1.86 7.67 0.95
CA GLY A 141 -2.62 8.48 0.00
C GLY A 141 -2.65 9.97 0.31
N VAL A 142 -3.42 10.71 -0.47
CA VAL A 142 -3.58 12.17 -0.32
C VAL A 142 -4.24 12.58 1.01
N ALA A 143 -5.00 11.67 1.63
CA ALA A 143 -5.68 11.87 2.91
C ALA A 143 -4.81 11.53 4.13
N ALA A 144 -3.52 11.21 3.93
CA ALA A 144 -2.60 10.91 5.02
C ALA A 144 -2.51 12.07 6.02
N GLN A 145 -2.60 11.77 7.31
CA GLN A 145 -2.44 12.77 8.38
C GLN A 145 -1.03 13.36 8.38
N ARG A 146 -0.04 12.55 8.01
CA ARG A 146 1.38 12.94 8.01
C ARG A 146 1.87 13.46 6.66
N ARG A 147 0.99 13.61 5.68
CA ARG A 147 1.31 14.31 4.43
C ARG A 147 1.83 15.71 4.77
N PRO A 148 2.94 16.19 4.17
CA PRO A 148 3.36 17.57 4.33
C PRO A 148 2.23 18.55 3.98
N GLY A 149 1.93 19.50 4.86
CA GLY A 149 0.76 20.37 4.72
C GLY A 149 -0.58 19.76 5.17
N GLY A 150 -0.56 18.56 5.75
CA GLY A 150 -1.73 17.84 6.27
C GLY A 150 -2.52 17.07 5.20
N PRO A 151 -3.61 16.40 5.61
CA PRO A 151 -4.54 15.75 4.69
C PRO A 151 -5.04 16.71 3.62
N MET A 152 -5.01 16.25 2.37
CA MET A 152 -5.52 17.00 1.24
C MET A 152 -7.00 17.37 1.45
N GLN A 153 -7.35 18.61 1.15
CA GLN A 153 -8.73 19.06 1.06
C GLN A 153 -9.22 18.95 -0.39
N SER A 154 -10.54 18.89 -0.59
CA SER A 154 -11.14 18.96 -1.92
C SER A 154 -10.70 20.24 -2.66
N ILE A 155 -10.50 20.14 -3.97
CA ILE A 155 -10.12 21.24 -4.86
C ILE A 155 -11.24 21.44 -5.90
N PRO A 156 -12.23 22.31 -5.63
CA PRO A 156 -13.39 22.50 -6.51
C PRO A 156 -13.01 22.91 -7.93
N ASP A 157 -12.03 23.80 -8.11
CA ASP A 157 -11.60 24.29 -9.44
C ASP A 157 -10.99 23.18 -10.33
N GLN A 158 -10.65 22.03 -9.75
CA GLN A 158 -10.12 20.87 -10.46
C GLN A 158 -11.09 19.68 -10.46
N ASP A 159 -12.32 19.83 -9.95
CA ASP A 159 -13.24 18.69 -9.72
C ASP A 159 -12.57 17.54 -8.94
N VAL A 160 -11.74 17.87 -7.94
CA VAL A 160 -11.12 16.88 -7.05
C VAL A 160 -11.85 16.89 -5.71
N VAL A 161 -12.41 15.74 -5.34
CA VAL A 161 -13.17 15.56 -4.10
C VAL A 161 -12.42 14.61 -3.19
N VAL A 162 -12.30 14.96 -1.91
CA VAL A 162 -11.72 14.10 -0.88
C VAL A 162 -12.76 13.77 0.18
N HIS A 163 -12.91 12.47 0.47
CA HIS A 163 -13.75 11.95 1.54
C HIS A 163 -12.92 11.16 2.53
N VAL A 164 -13.12 11.44 3.82
CA VAL A 164 -12.62 10.61 4.91
C VAL A 164 -13.80 10.12 5.72
N ILE A 165 -13.99 8.81 5.77
CA ILE A 165 -15.02 8.15 6.56
C ILE A 165 -14.38 7.78 7.90
N GLU A 166 -14.54 8.60 8.93
CA GLU A 166 -13.81 8.42 10.22
C GLU A 166 -13.98 7.02 10.84
N SER A 167 -15.15 6.41 10.69
CA SER A 167 -15.43 5.05 11.14
C SER A 167 -15.06 3.94 10.13
N GLY A 168 -14.71 4.32 8.90
CA GLY A 168 -14.42 3.44 7.79
C GLY A 168 -13.04 2.78 7.86
N PHE A 169 -12.97 1.61 7.25
CA PHE A 169 -11.77 0.82 6.97
C PHE A 169 -11.45 0.86 5.47
N HIS A 170 -10.61 -0.07 5.00
CA HIS A 170 -10.20 -0.17 3.60
C HIS A 170 -11.42 -0.20 2.66
N HIS A 171 -11.56 0.86 1.84
CA HIS A 171 -12.59 1.08 0.83
C HIS A 171 -14.00 0.64 1.26
N SER A 172 -14.43 1.09 2.45
CA SER A 172 -15.68 0.64 3.07
C SER A 172 -16.93 0.99 2.25
N GLU A 173 -16.88 2.13 1.58
CA GLU A 173 -17.92 2.69 0.72
C GLU A 173 -18.20 1.86 -0.53
N LEU A 174 -17.19 1.12 -1.04
CA LEU A 174 -17.36 0.23 -2.19
C LEU A 174 -18.18 -1.03 -1.87
N MET A 175 -18.33 -1.39 -0.59
CA MET A 175 -19.03 -2.60 -0.18
C MET A 175 -20.50 -2.30 0.15
N THR A 176 -21.43 -2.75 -0.70
CA THR A 176 -22.88 -2.53 -0.53
C THR A 176 -23.37 -2.88 0.86
N ARG A 177 -23.00 -4.06 1.37
CA ARG A 177 -23.38 -4.52 2.71
C ARG A 177 -22.91 -3.57 3.80
N THR A 178 -21.67 -3.07 3.71
CA THR A 178 -21.10 -2.14 4.69
C THR A 178 -21.84 -0.81 4.66
N ALA A 179 -22.11 -0.27 3.46
CA ALA A 179 -22.89 0.95 3.31
C ALA A 179 -24.34 0.81 3.83
N GLU A 180 -24.98 -0.35 3.66
CA GLU A 180 -26.34 -0.58 4.19
C GLU A 180 -26.37 -0.65 5.73
N MET A 181 -25.31 -1.15 6.35
CA MET A 181 -25.20 -1.28 7.81
C MET A 181 -24.72 0.00 8.51
N HIS A 182 -24.00 0.88 7.81
CA HIS A 182 -23.35 2.05 8.40
C HIS A 182 -23.72 3.34 7.66
N LEU A 183 -24.52 4.20 8.31
CA LEU A 183 -25.05 5.44 7.72
C LEU A 183 -23.95 6.40 7.23
N GLU A 184 -22.83 6.52 7.95
CA GLU A 184 -21.72 7.37 7.52
C GLU A 184 -21.06 6.88 6.23
N VAL A 185 -20.87 5.56 6.12
CA VAL A 185 -20.34 4.91 4.90
C VAL A 185 -21.33 5.10 3.75
N ARG A 186 -22.63 4.89 4.01
CA ARG A 186 -23.69 5.14 3.01
C ARG A 186 -23.66 6.56 2.49
N LYS A 187 -23.57 7.53 3.40
CA LYS A 187 -23.58 8.95 3.03
C LYS A 187 -22.45 9.27 2.06
N VAL A 188 -21.23 8.80 2.33
CA VAL A 188 -20.10 9.03 1.42
C VAL A 188 -20.32 8.33 0.09
N ARG A 189 -20.72 7.04 0.09
CA ARG A 189 -21.04 6.33 -1.16
C ARG A 189 -22.09 7.07 -2.00
N ASP A 190 -23.15 7.56 -1.38
CA ASP A 190 -24.23 8.24 -2.08
C ASP A 190 -23.75 9.60 -2.66
N LEU A 191 -22.87 10.32 -1.97
CA LEU A 191 -22.18 11.52 -2.49
C LEU A 191 -21.27 11.21 -3.68
N GLU A 192 -20.52 10.10 -3.61
CA GLU A 192 -19.65 9.66 -4.70
C GLU A 192 -20.44 9.30 -5.95
N VAL A 193 -21.56 8.57 -5.78
CA VAL A 193 -22.49 8.25 -6.87
C VAL A 193 -23.07 9.53 -7.47
N GLU A 194 -23.52 10.48 -6.65
CA GLU A 194 -24.01 11.77 -7.12
C GLU A 194 -22.96 12.51 -7.95
N GLN A 195 -21.72 12.56 -7.47
CA GLN A 195 -20.61 13.22 -8.17
C GLN A 195 -20.30 12.55 -9.51
N ILE A 196 -20.25 11.22 -9.56
CA ILE A 196 -20.02 10.44 -10.78
C ILE A 196 -21.18 10.65 -11.77
N CYS A 197 -22.44 10.63 -11.31
CA CYS A 197 -23.61 10.90 -12.14
C CYS A 197 -23.56 12.30 -12.75
N SER A 198 -23.19 13.31 -11.96
CA SER A 198 -23.01 14.69 -12.44
C SER A 198 -21.93 14.77 -13.53
N TRP A 199 -20.79 14.07 -13.35
CA TRP A 199 -19.75 14.01 -14.37
C TRP A 199 -20.19 13.27 -15.63
N ALA A 200 -20.94 12.18 -15.50
CA ALA A 200 -21.49 11.45 -16.64
C ALA A 200 -22.45 12.33 -17.46
N GLN A 201 -23.29 13.14 -16.80
CA GLN A 201 -24.24 14.05 -17.45
C GLN A 201 -23.55 15.19 -18.22
N GLN A 202 -22.35 15.59 -17.81
CA GLN A 202 -21.56 16.61 -18.49
C GLN A 202 -20.80 16.06 -19.71
N TRP A 203 -20.76 14.74 -19.90
CA TRP A 203 -20.06 14.13 -21.02
C TRP A 203 -20.79 14.45 -22.34
N PRO A 204 -20.10 14.91 -23.41
CA PRO A 204 -20.76 15.30 -24.66
C PRO A 204 -21.58 14.19 -25.35
N GLY A 205 -21.34 12.92 -25.01
CA GLY A 205 -22.09 11.77 -25.52
C GLY A 205 -23.30 11.36 -24.67
N TYR A 206 -23.53 12.01 -23.52
CA TYR A 206 -24.68 11.74 -22.66
C TYR A 206 -25.97 12.25 -23.33
N ARG A 207 -26.97 11.38 -23.47
CA ARG A 207 -28.26 11.66 -24.12
C ARG A 207 -29.41 11.34 -23.18
#